data_AF-A0A382C309-F1
#
_entry.id   AF-A0A382C309-F1
#
_cell.length_a   1.000
_cell.length_b   1.000
_cell.length_c   1.000
_cell.angle_alpha   90.00
_cell.angle_beta   90.00
_cell.angle_gamma   90.00
#
_symmetry.space_group_name_H-M   'P 1'
#
loop_
_entity.id
_entity.type
_entity.pdbx_description
1 polymer ?
#
loop_
_entity_poly.entity_id
_entity_poly.type
_entity_poly.pdbx_seq_one_letter_code
_entity_poly.pdbx_strand_id
1 'polypeptide(L)'
;MTLLVGGAELGGTKCVLAVAESPTTIVKRIDIPTETPEKTLKNIFGFFSNYKLNSIGIGTFGPIIIDKESKDHGLLISESKNGWKGTNLFTEFKNNFDVTVNIDTDVNAAAIGEYNYGAGKACQALIYITIGTGIGGGV
;
A
#
# COMPACT_ATOMS: atom_id res chain seq x y z
N MET A 1 -6.55 -23.33 8.88
CA MET A 1 -6.97 -21.98 8.44
C MET A 1 -5.78 -21.37 7.73
N THR A 2 -5.90 -21.11 6.42
CA THR A 2 -4.88 -20.35 5.69
C THR A 2 -4.90 -18.93 6.23
N LEU A 3 -3.74 -18.43 6.66
CA LEU A 3 -3.61 -17.07 7.17
C LEU A 3 -3.62 -16.11 5.96
N LEU A 4 -4.62 -15.23 5.90
CA LEU A 4 -4.78 -14.29 4.78
C LEU A 4 -3.84 -13.09 4.94
N VAL A 5 -3.45 -12.50 3.82
CA VAL A 5 -2.71 -11.23 3.78
C VAL A 5 -3.58 -10.13 3.18
N GLY A 6 -3.49 -8.93 3.73
CA GLY A 6 -4.13 -7.72 3.21
C GLY A 6 -3.17 -6.92 2.33
N GLY A 7 -3.68 -6.37 1.24
CA GLY A 7 -2.97 -5.42 0.38
C GLY A 7 -3.80 -4.16 0.20
N ALA A 8 -3.18 -2.99 0.42
CA ALA A 8 -3.79 -1.69 0.15
C ALA A 8 -2.88 -0.89 -0.79
N GLU A 9 -3.35 -0.64 -2.00
CA GLU A 9 -2.71 0.29 -2.94
C GLU A 9 -3.47 1.62 -2.86
N LEU A 10 -2.85 2.65 -2.28
CA LEU A 10 -3.41 3.99 -2.18
C LEU A 10 -2.97 4.79 -3.41
N GLY A 11 -3.90 5.01 -4.33
CA GLY A 11 -3.73 5.89 -5.49
C GLY A 11 -4.38 7.25 -5.28
N GLY A 12 -4.13 8.17 -6.22
CA GLY A 12 -4.62 9.55 -6.11
C GLY A 12 -6.14 9.73 -6.29
N THR A 13 -6.81 8.79 -6.95
CA THR A 13 -8.26 8.85 -7.24
C THR A 13 -9.02 7.69 -6.62
N LYS A 14 -8.37 6.53 -6.51
CA LYS A 14 -8.93 5.34 -5.90
C LYS A 14 -7.87 4.61 -5.08
N CYS A 15 -8.32 3.88 -4.08
CA CYS A 15 -7.54 2.86 -3.41
C CYS A 15 -8.02 1.48 -3.86
N VAL A 16 -7.08 0.57 -4.12
CA VAL A 16 -7.36 -0.83 -4.43
C VAL A 16 -7.06 -1.65 -3.17
N LEU A 17 -8.05 -2.39 -2.68
CA LEU A 17 -7.90 -3.23 -1.50
C LEU A 17 -8.05 -4.68 -1.89
N ALA A 18 -7.18 -5.54 -1.38
CA ALA A 18 -7.20 -6.97 -1.63
C ALA A 18 -6.97 -7.77 -0.36
N VAL A 19 -7.58 -8.94 -0.30
CA VAL A 19 -7.27 -10.01 0.65
C VAL A 19 -6.90 -11.24 -0.15
N ALA A 20 -5.80 -11.89 0.21
CA ALA A 20 -5.21 -12.96 -0.58
C ALA A 20 -4.67 -14.09 0.31
N GLU A 21 -4.64 -15.31 -0.23
CA GLU A 21 -3.98 -16.47 0.41
C GLU A 21 -2.48 -16.50 0.10
N SER A 22 -2.10 -15.94 -1.05
CA SER A 22 -0.73 -15.80 -1.52
C SER A 22 -0.62 -14.57 -2.43
N PRO A 23 0.58 -14.07 -2.74
CA PRO A 23 0.77 -12.96 -3.67
C PRO A 23 0.10 -13.14 -5.05
N THR A 24 -0.18 -14.39 -5.47
CA THR A 24 -0.81 -14.72 -6.76
C THR A 24 -2.24 -15.24 -6.63
N THR A 25 -2.76 -15.39 -5.41
CA THR A 25 -4.09 -15.97 -5.14
C THR A 25 -4.96 -14.98 -4.37
N ILE A 26 -5.59 -14.06 -5.10
CA ILE A 26 -6.49 -13.03 -4.53
C ILE A 26 -7.86 -13.65 -4.25
N VAL A 27 -8.31 -13.58 -2.99
CA VAL A 27 -9.63 -14.05 -2.54
C VAL A 27 -10.70 -12.99 -2.77
N LYS A 28 -10.38 -11.74 -2.41
CA LYS A 28 -11.28 -10.61 -2.60
C LYS A 28 -10.47 -9.39 -3.02
N ARG A 29 -11.02 -8.63 -3.96
CA ARG A 29 -10.54 -7.30 -4.35
C ARG A 29 -11.72 -6.34 -4.44
N ILE A 30 -11.53 -5.12 -3.96
CA ILE A 30 -12.45 -4.00 -4.16
C ILE A 30 -11.68 -2.74 -4.50
N ASP A 31 -12.35 -1.80 -5.16
CA ASP A 31 -11.86 -0.44 -5.37
C ASP A 31 -12.74 0.50 -4.54
N ILE A 32 -12.13 1.45 -3.83
CA ILE A 32 -12.82 2.51 -3.09
C ILE A 32 -12.28 3.88 -3.53
N PRO A 33 -13.07 4.97 -3.47
CA PRO A 33 -12.58 6.30 -3.80
C PRO A 33 -11.53 6.78 -2.79
N THR A 34 -10.54 7.53 -3.26
CA THR A 34 -9.61 8.28 -2.41
C THR A 34 -10.25 9.64 -2.10
N GLU A 35 -10.59 9.88 -0.83
CA GLU A 35 -11.22 11.11 -0.34
C GLU A 35 -10.32 11.79 0.69
N THR A 36 -10.87 12.27 1.81
CA THR A 36 -10.06 12.71 2.97
C THR A 36 -9.38 11.51 3.64
N PRO A 37 -8.25 11.69 4.36
CA PRO A 37 -7.59 10.59 5.07
C PRO A 37 -8.55 9.85 6.00
N GLU A 38 -9.29 10.58 6.83
CA GLU A 38 -10.20 9.99 7.83
C GLU A 38 -11.27 9.10 7.18
N LYS A 39 -11.92 9.58 6.11
CA LYS A 39 -12.96 8.81 5.41
C LYS A 39 -12.38 7.61 4.66
N THR A 40 -11.24 7.80 4.01
CA THR A 40 -10.57 6.75 3.24
C THR A 40 -10.07 5.65 4.17
N LEU A 41 -9.35 6.00 5.23
CA LEU A 41 -8.83 5.06 6.24
C LEU A 41 -9.98 4.30 6.93
N LYS A 42 -11.08 4.99 7.30
CA LYS A 42 -12.28 4.33 7.84
C LYS A 42 -12.80 3.24 6.90
N ASN A 43 -12.87 3.50 5.59
CA ASN A 43 -13.33 2.53 4.61
C ASN A 43 -12.33 1.36 4.44
N ILE A 44 -11.03 1.65 4.44
CA ILE A 44 -9.97 0.63 4.39
C ILE A 44 -10.08 -0.30 5.60
N PHE A 45 -10.18 0.28 6.80
CA PHE A 45 -10.24 -0.48 8.04
C PHE A 45 -11.53 -1.28 8.14
N GLY A 46 -12.66 -0.67 7.74
CA GLY A 46 -13.94 -1.34 7.61
C GLY A 46 -13.86 -2.58 6.70
N PHE A 47 -13.16 -2.49 5.57
CA PHE A 47 -12.94 -3.65 4.69
C PHE A 47 -12.12 -4.76 5.37
N PHE A 48 -10.92 -4.44 5.88
CA PHE A 48 -10.01 -5.45 6.45
C PHE A 48 -10.51 -6.08 7.75
N SER A 49 -11.33 -5.38 8.54
CA SER A 49 -11.92 -5.91 9.78
C SER A 49 -12.81 -7.14 9.59
N ASN A 50 -13.28 -7.41 8.36
CA ASN A 50 -14.07 -8.59 8.03
C ASN A 50 -13.22 -9.87 7.86
N TYR A 51 -11.90 -9.77 7.98
CA TYR A 51 -10.97 -10.87 7.69
C TYR A 51 -9.98 -11.07 8.83
N LYS A 52 -9.59 -12.33 9.06
CA LYS A 52 -8.48 -12.67 9.94
C LYS A 52 -7.17 -12.61 9.15
N LEU A 53 -6.49 -11.47 9.23
CA LEU A 53 -5.24 -11.22 8.52
C LEU A 53 -4.02 -11.58 9.38
N ASN A 54 -2.93 -11.99 8.75
CA ASN A 54 -1.62 -12.18 9.38
C ASN A 54 -0.68 -10.99 9.14
N SER A 55 -0.86 -10.30 8.02
CA SER A 55 -0.09 -9.11 7.69
C SER A 55 -0.83 -8.22 6.70
N ILE A 56 -0.45 -6.94 6.66
CA ILE A 56 -0.93 -5.96 5.69
C ILE A 56 0.28 -5.31 4.98
N GLY A 57 0.24 -5.29 3.65
CA GLY A 57 1.15 -4.50 2.82
C GLY A 57 0.46 -3.25 2.28
N ILE A 58 1.14 -2.12 2.33
CA ILE A 58 0.62 -0.82 1.88
C ILE A 58 1.58 -0.28 0.80
N GLY A 59 1.06 -0.08 -0.42
CA GLY A 59 1.73 0.69 -1.47
C GLY A 59 1.01 2.02 -1.60
N THR A 60 1.66 3.14 -1.33
CA THR A 60 1.00 4.46 -1.31
C THR A 60 1.63 5.44 -2.27
N PHE A 61 0.81 6.34 -2.80
CA PHE A 61 1.33 7.59 -3.35
C PHE A 61 2.24 8.27 -2.30
N GLY A 62 3.28 8.94 -2.77
CA GLY A 62 4.20 9.70 -1.92
C GLY A 62 4.18 11.20 -2.24
N PRO A 63 5.23 11.95 -1.86
CA PRO A 63 6.35 11.52 -1.00
C PRO A 63 5.95 11.03 0.40
N ILE A 64 6.49 9.88 0.80
CA ILE A 64 6.33 9.25 2.12
C ILE A 64 7.71 8.88 2.69
N ILE A 65 7.87 8.96 4.01
CA ILE A 65 9.09 8.51 4.70
C ILE A 65 9.05 6.98 4.83
N ILE A 66 9.86 6.27 4.04
CA ILE A 66 9.95 4.79 4.06
C ILE A 66 11.12 4.25 4.88
N ASP A 67 12.03 5.11 5.36
CA ASP A 67 13.10 4.72 6.27
C ASP A 67 12.50 4.17 7.57
N LYS A 68 12.77 2.91 7.88
CA LYS A 68 12.23 2.19 9.05
C LYS A 68 12.84 2.64 10.37
N GLU A 69 14.04 3.22 10.33
CA GLU A 69 14.72 3.74 11.51
C GLU A 69 14.28 5.17 11.85
N SER A 70 13.55 5.83 10.94
CA SER A 70 12.99 7.15 11.18
C SER A 70 11.83 7.10 12.15
N LYS A 71 11.82 8.02 13.12
CA LYS A 71 10.65 8.26 14.00
C LYS A 71 9.38 8.64 13.23
N ASP A 72 9.56 9.14 12.00
CA ASP A 72 8.49 9.59 11.12
C ASP A 72 8.18 8.54 10.02
N HIS A 73 8.61 7.28 10.20
CA HIS A 73 8.27 6.18 9.28
C HIS A 73 6.77 6.13 9.00
N GLY A 74 6.40 6.10 7.72
CA GLY A 74 5.01 6.10 7.25
C GLY A 74 4.36 7.48 7.13
N LEU A 75 5.07 8.58 7.43
CA LEU A 75 4.54 9.95 7.33
C LEU A 75 4.52 10.44 5.87
N LEU A 76 3.35 10.89 5.42
CA LEU A 76 3.21 11.66 4.18
C LEU A 76 3.66 13.10 4.39
N ILE A 77 4.71 13.53 3.68
CA ILE A 77 5.39 14.81 3.92
C ILE A 77 5.07 15.90 2.88
N SER A 78 4.27 15.55 1.88
CA SER A 78 3.91 16.43 0.77
C SER A 78 2.40 16.51 0.59
N GLU A 79 1.94 17.65 0.08
CA GLU A 79 0.53 17.88 -0.30
C GLU A 79 0.23 17.36 -1.73
N SER A 80 0.84 16.23 -2.12
CA SER A 80 0.57 15.62 -3.42
C SER A 80 -0.89 15.17 -3.58
N LYS A 81 -1.58 14.98 -2.45
CA LYS A 81 -3.02 14.80 -2.32
C LYS A 81 -3.56 15.69 -1.20
N ASN A 82 -4.57 16.48 -1.55
CA ASN A 82 -5.19 17.44 -0.63
C ASN A 82 -5.68 16.77 0.65
N GLY A 83 -5.23 17.28 1.78
CA GLY A 83 -5.56 16.84 3.12
C GLY A 83 -4.72 15.67 3.63
N TRP A 84 -3.82 15.09 2.82
CA TRP A 84 -3.07 13.88 3.22
C TRP A 84 -1.71 14.19 3.85
N LYS A 85 -1.14 15.37 3.63
CA LYS A 85 0.11 15.77 4.28
C LYS A 85 -0.05 15.74 5.80
N GLY A 86 0.93 15.15 6.50
CA GLY A 86 0.90 14.98 7.95
C GLY A 86 0.20 13.71 8.41
N THR A 87 -0.42 12.93 7.52
CA THR A 87 -0.98 11.63 7.87
C THR A 87 0.14 10.60 7.99
N ASN A 88 0.27 9.95 9.15
CA ASN A 88 1.18 8.82 9.33
C ASN A 88 0.45 7.50 9.11
N LEU A 89 0.54 6.96 7.89
CA LEU A 89 -0.16 5.74 7.49
C LEU A 89 0.29 4.52 8.30
N PHE A 90 1.58 4.40 8.60
CA PHE A 90 2.09 3.27 9.38
C PHE A 90 1.46 3.24 10.77
N THR A 91 1.46 4.39 11.47
CA THR A 91 0.83 4.54 12.78
C THR A 91 -0.68 4.27 12.73
N GLU A 92 -1.39 4.81 11.75
CA GLU A 92 -2.84 4.60 11.60
C GLU A 92 -3.17 3.11 11.45
N PHE A 93 -2.44 2.36 10.62
CA PHE A 93 -2.66 0.93 10.46
C PHE A 93 -2.24 0.14 11.72
N LYS A 94 -1.13 0.49 12.37
CA LYS A 94 -0.67 -0.17 13.61
C LYS A 94 -1.64 0.02 14.77
N ASN A 95 -2.31 1.17 14.86
CA ASN A 95 -3.31 1.44 15.89
C ASN A 95 -4.62 0.66 15.67
N ASN A 96 -4.92 0.27 14.44
CA ASN A 96 -6.17 -0.42 14.08
C ASN A 96 -6.00 -1.93 13.88
N PHE A 97 -4.78 -2.43 13.67
CA PHE A 97 -4.52 -3.86 13.45
C PHE A 97 -3.32 -4.37 14.25
N ASP A 98 -3.56 -5.44 15.01
CA ASP A 98 -2.52 -6.19 15.72
C ASP A 98 -1.88 -7.26 14.82
N VAL A 99 -1.32 -6.82 13.69
CA VAL A 99 -0.63 -7.66 12.71
C VAL A 99 0.66 -6.98 12.23
N THR A 100 1.48 -7.71 11.47
CA THR A 100 2.63 -7.11 10.78
C THR A 100 2.14 -6.16 9.70
N VAL A 101 2.59 -4.92 9.72
CA VAL A 101 2.30 -3.90 8.71
C VAL A 101 3.60 -3.53 8.01
N ASN A 102 3.61 -3.55 6.68
CA ASN A 102 4.70 -3.02 5.87
C ASN A 102 4.15 -1.94 4.95
N ILE A 103 4.93 -0.88 4.76
CA ILE A 103 4.57 0.24 3.89
C ILE A 103 5.72 0.57 2.95
N ASP A 104 5.38 0.90 1.73
CA ASP A 104 6.27 1.39 0.70
C ASP A 104 5.51 2.32 -0.26
N THR A 105 6.21 2.86 -1.25
CA THR A 105 5.59 3.57 -2.36
C THR A 105 4.79 2.63 -3.25
N ASP A 106 3.77 3.15 -3.92
CA ASP A 106 2.98 2.44 -4.93
C ASP A 106 3.85 1.86 -6.06
N VAL A 107 4.82 2.62 -6.53
CA VAL A 107 5.77 2.19 -7.58
C VAL A 107 6.75 1.12 -7.11
N ASN A 108 7.20 1.14 -5.84
CA ASN A 108 8.00 0.04 -5.29
C ASN A 108 7.15 -1.22 -5.09
N ALA A 109 5.90 -1.09 -4.65
CA ALA A 109 4.99 -2.22 -4.55
C ALA A 109 4.77 -2.89 -5.92
N ALA A 110 4.59 -2.08 -6.98
CA ALA A 110 4.50 -2.58 -8.35
C ALA A 110 5.82 -3.25 -8.81
N ALA A 111 6.98 -2.63 -8.53
CA ALA A 111 8.28 -3.19 -8.84
C ALA A 111 8.49 -4.56 -8.17
N ILE A 112 8.18 -4.69 -6.87
CA ILE A 112 8.26 -5.95 -6.13
C ILE A 112 7.34 -7.01 -6.74
N GLY A 113 6.13 -6.62 -7.15
CA GLY A 113 5.19 -7.50 -7.84
C GLY A 113 5.76 -8.02 -9.16
N GLU A 114 6.23 -7.14 -10.03
CA GLU A 114 6.81 -7.50 -11.32
C GLU A 114 8.11 -8.31 -11.19
N TYR A 115 8.96 -7.97 -10.22
CA TYR A 115 10.22 -8.66 -9.97
C TYR A 115 10.00 -10.11 -9.52
N ASN A 116 9.08 -10.34 -8.59
CA ASN A 116 8.85 -11.69 -8.04
C ASN A 116 7.85 -12.51 -8.85
N TYR A 117 6.84 -11.86 -9.43
CA TYR A 117 5.66 -12.53 -9.97
C TYR A 117 5.34 -12.20 -11.44
N GLY A 118 5.94 -11.15 -12.00
CA GLY A 118 5.68 -10.67 -13.35
C GLY A 118 6.89 -10.78 -14.30
N ALA A 119 7.10 -9.72 -15.09
CA ALA A 119 8.08 -9.67 -16.17
C ALA A 119 9.54 -9.68 -15.69
N GLY A 120 9.80 -9.34 -14.42
CA GLY A 120 11.14 -9.22 -13.86
C GLY A 120 11.73 -10.51 -13.29
N LYS A 121 11.01 -11.64 -13.29
CA LYS A 121 11.43 -12.90 -12.63
C LYS A 121 12.82 -13.42 -12.98
N ALA A 122 13.27 -13.18 -14.21
CA ALA A 122 14.56 -13.65 -14.71
C ALA A 122 15.64 -12.55 -14.69
N CYS A 123 15.30 -11.36 -14.21
CA CYS A 123 16.18 -10.20 -14.21
C CYS A 123 16.95 -10.11 -12.89
N GLN A 124 18.22 -9.71 -12.95
CA GLN A 124 19.02 -9.45 -11.75
C GLN A 124 18.65 -8.11 -11.10
N ALA A 125 18.19 -7.16 -11.91
CA ALA A 125 17.68 -5.86 -11.49
C ALA A 125 16.49 -5.49 -12.38
N LEU A 126 15.52 -4.78 -11.81
CA LEU A 126 14.34 -4.29 -12.52
C LEU A 126 14.16 -2.81 -12.18
N ILE A 127 13.78 -2.01 -13.16
CA ILE A 127 13.26 -0.66 -12.91
C ILE A 127 11.82 -0.66 -13.40
N TYR A 128 10.90 -0.37 -12.50
CA TYR A 128 9.50 -0.15 -12.83
C TYR A 128 9.27 1.35 -13.00
N ILE A 129 8.65 1.76 -14.10
CA ILE A 129 8.26 3.16 -14.34
C ILE A 129 6.78 3.20 -14.68
N THR A 130 6.02 4.01 -13.96
CA THR A 130 4.64 4.34 -14.32
C THR A 130 4.60 5.71 -15.01
N ILE A 131 3.89 5.79 -16.13
CA ILE A 131 3.67 7.02 -16.89
C ILE A 131 2.16 7.24 -17.00
N GLY A 132 1.65 8.22 -16.24
CA GLY A 132 0.24 8.58 -16.21
C GLY A 132 0.07 10.07 -15.98
N THR A 133 -0.78 10.47 -15.03
CA THR A 133 -0.90 11.89 -14.61
C THR A 133 0.43 12.45 -14.06
N GLY A 134 1.31 11.58 -13.57
CA GLY A 134 2.69 11.88 -13.22
C GLY A 134 3.62 10.74 -13.65
N ILE A 135 4.91 10.91 -13.35
CA ILE A 135 5.93 9.88 -13.55
C ILE A 135 6.43 9.44 -12.18
N GLY A 136 6.43 8.14 -11.92
CA GLY A 136 7.00 7.53 -10.73
C GLY A 136 7.83 6.31 -11.11
N GLY A 137 8.84 5.98 -10.30
CA GLY A 137 9.69 4.83 -10.54
C GLY A 137 10.06 4.10 -9.25
N GLY A 138 10.14 2.77 -9.34
CA GLY A 138 10.66 1.89 -8.31
C GLY A 138 11.81 1.05 -8.86
N VAL A 139 12.80 0.74 -8.02
CA VAL A 139 14.02 0.00 -8.37
C VAL A 139 14.20 -1.14 -7.40
#